data_AF-A0A534V2N4-F1
#
_entry.id   AF-A0A534V2N4-F1
#
_cell.length_a   1.000
_cell.length_b   1.000
_cell.length_c   1.000
_cell.angle_alpha   90.00
_cell.angle_beta   90.00
_cell.angle_gamma   90.00
#
_symmetry.space_group_name_H-M   'P 1'
#
loop_
_entity.id
_entity.type
_entity.pdbx_description
1 polymer ?
#
loop_
_entity_poly.entity_id
_entity_poly.type
_entity_poly.pdbx_seq_one_letter_code
_entity_poly.pdbx_strand_id
1 'polypeptide(L)'
;MAKKLGWRAAGVGMLALAWALVGGLARADVVPGDKITDQNLDKAKDLLSPGMEWCVKHGWPITIVESKRVDTPKAYKEATEKYAGQVKLAADGLSLQNYVAGLPFPNPDPKDPQFAHKVMWNYDYHFLTTDDVDLRNFDADTGAIADHGPLTVERHFLLDHFRRLFWNGRLYVDPKPEKPNPNGYRAQQGLYPILEPFDLKGVGALGNRYVDAAKQDDSWLY
;
A
#
# COMPACT_ATOMS: atom_id res chain seq x y z
N MET A 1 -68.13 -55.27 -18.76
CA MET A 1 -67.32 -56.49 -18.89
C MET A 1 -65.85 -56.02 -18.93
N ALA A 2 -64.85 -56.48 -18.14
CA ALA A 2 -64.50 -57.82 -17.63
C ALA A 2 -64.13 -58.78 -18.79
N LYS A 3 -62.95 -59.42 -18.94
CA LYS A 3 -61.68 -59.64 -18.17
C LYS A 3 -60.51 -59.72 -19.20
N LYS A 4 -59.19 -59.86 -18.95
CA LYS A 4 -58.28 -60.08 -17.79
C LYS A 4 -56.90 -59.44 -18.18
N LEU A 5 -56.19 -58.71 -17.31
CA LEU A 5 -55.03 -59.16 -16.48
C LEU A 5 -53.72 -59.57 -17.22
N GLY A 6 -52.62 -58.86 -16.91
CA GLY A 6 -51.22 -59.28 -17.12
C GLY A 6 -50.33 -58.64 -16.04
N TRP A 7 -49.43 -59.40 -15.41
CA TRP A 7 -48.91 -59.06 -14.06
C TRP A 7 -47.40 -59.32 -13.92
N ARG A 8 -46.65 -58.27 -13.53
CA ARG A 8 -45.32 -58.21 -12.86
C ARG A 8 -44.89 -56.72 -12.90
N ALA A 9 -44.64 -55.99 -11.81
CA ALA A 9 -43.77 -56.23 -10.64
C ALA A 9 -42.30 -56.45 -11.01
N ALA A 10 -41.30 -55.85 -10.36
CA ALA A 10 -41.24 -54.67 -9.48
C ALA A 10 -39.74 -54.33 -9.35
N GLY A 11 -39.31 -53.07 -9.50
CA GLY A 11 -37.88 -52.77 -9.65
C GLY A 11 -37.49 -51.30 -9.53
N VAL A 12 -38.21 -50.52 -8.73
CA VAL A 12 -37.86 -49.12 -8.46
C VAL A 12 -36.92 -49.08 -7.25
N GLY A 13 -35.61 -49.07 -7.50
CA GLY A 13 -34.58 -48.99 -6.47
C GLY A 13 -33.20 -48.67 -7.05
N MET A 14 -32.41 -47.88 -6.31
CA MET A 14 -31.02 -47.51 -6.62
C MET A 14 -30.78 -46.75 -7.95
N LEU A 15 -31.35 -45.55 -8.09
CA LEU A 15 -30.84 -44.55 -9.06
C LEU A 15 -30.94 -43.09 -8.56
N ALA A 16 -31.06 -42.89 -7.25
CA ALA A 16 -31.34 -41.58 -6.63
C ALA A 16 -30.19 -40.98 -5.80
N LEU A 17 -29.02 -41.65 -5.71
CA LEU A 17 -27.96 -41.29 -4.75
C LEU A 17 -26.54 -41.25 -5.36
N ALA A 18 -26.39 -40.58 -6.51
CA ALA A 18 -25.09 -40.37 -7.16
C ALA A 18 -24.89 -38.95 -7.74
N TRP A 19 -25.73 -37.99 -7.32
CA TRP A 19 -25.71 -36.59 -7.78
C TRP A 19 -25.49 -35.58 -6.64
N ALA A 20 -24.92 -36.05 -5.53
CA ALA A 20 -24.39 -35.23 -4.45
C ALA A 20 -22.87 -35.50 -4.32
N LEU A 21 -22.13 -34.55 -3.74
CA LEU A 21 -20.67 -34.61 -3.52
C LEU A 21 -19.77 -34.43 -4.76
N VAL A 22 -20.24 -33.70 -5.79
CA VAL A 22 -19.39 -32.63 -6.37
C VAL A 22 -19.89 -31.30 -5.81
N GLY A 23 -19.78 -31.17 -4.48
CA GLY A 23 -19.74 -29.85 -3.87
C GLY A 23 -18.44 -29.21 -4.33
N GLY A 24 -18.52 -28.32 -5.31
CA GLY A 24 -17.36 -27.50 -5.68
C GLY A 24 -16.85 -26.81 -4.43
N LEU A 25 -15.52 -26.74 -4.27
CA LEU A 25 -14.91 -25.89 -3.24
C LEU A 25 -15.33 -24.46 -3.54
N ALA A 26 -16.34 -23.98 -2.82
CA ALA A 26 -16.78 -22.61 -2.84
C ALA A 26 -15.68 -21.77 -2.19
N ARG A 27 -14.66 -21.45 -2.98
CA ARG A 27 -13.76 -20.34 -2.69
C ARG A 27 -14.59 -19.07 -2.55
N ALA A 28 -14.03 -18.12 -1.82
CA ALA A 28 -14.52 -16.76 -1.67
C ALA A 28 -14.40 -15.96 -3.00
N ASP A 29 -14.89 -16.51 -4.11
CA ASP A 29 -14.77 -15.99 -5.47
C ASP A 29 -15.81 -14.86 -5.68
N VAL A 30 -15.58 -13.74 -5.00
CA VAL A 30 -16.32 -12.49 -5.18
C VAL A 30 -16.21 -11.99 -6.61
N VAL A 31 -17.33 -11.52 -7.18
CA VAL A 31 -17.39 -11.08 -8.59
C VAL A 31 -17.50 -9.55 -8.71
N PRO A 32 -16.98 -8.92 -9.78
CA PRO A 32 -17.19 -7.49 -10.03
C PRO A 32 -18.69 -7.12 -9.98
N GLY A 33 -19.03 -6.13 -9.15
CA GLY A 33 -20.40 -5.74 -8.84
C GLY A 33 -20.95 -6.31 -7.52
N ASP A 34 -20.29 -7.29 -6.88
CA ASP A 34 -20.63 -7.68 -5.51
C ASP A 34 -20.45 -6.50 -4.55
N LYS A 35 -21.37 -6.35 -3.60
CA LYS A 35 -21.26 -5.44 -2.47
C LYS A 35 -21.16 -6.26 -1.19
N ILE A 36 -19.98 -6.27 -0.60
CA ILE A 36 -19.71 -6.96 0.65
C ILE A 36 -20.08 -6.03 1.82
N THR A 37 -20.92 -6.52 2.73
CA THR A 37 -21.34 -5.85 3.97
C THR A 37 -21.32 -6.83 5.13
N ASP A 38 -21.57 -6.34 6.34
CA ASP A 38 -21.93 -7.11 7.54
C ASP A 38 -22.79 -8.37 7.26
N GLN A 39 -23.79 -8.26 6.39
CA GLN A 39 -24.79 -9.30 6.09
C GLN A 39 -24.28 -10.46 5.24
N ASN A 40 -23.14 -10.30 4.54
CA ASN A 40 -22.64 -11.31 3.59
C ASN A 40 -21.11 -11.49 3.62
N LEU A 41 -20.45 -11.00 4.68
CA LEU A 41 -18.99 -10.97 4.82
C LEU A 41 -18.29 -12.32 4.59
N ASP A 42 -18.92 -13.45 4.93
CA ASP A 42 -18.36 -14.79 4.69
C ASP A 42 -18.04 -15.04 3.20
N LYS A 43 -18.68 -14.32 2.26
CA LYS A 43 -18.31 -14.33 0.82
C LYS A 43 -16.86 -13.93 0.55
N ALA A 44 -16.24 -13.14 1.42
CA ALA A 44 -14.95 -12.50 1.22
C ALA A 44 -13.93 -12.81 2.34
N LYS A 45 -14.27 -13.72 3.26
CA LYS A 45 -13.53 -14.02 4.49
C LYS A 45 -12.03 -14.25 4.29
N ASP A 46 -11.67 -15.14 3.36
CA ASP A 46 -10.28 -15.48 3.06
C ASP A 46 -9.55 -14.44 2.18
N LEU A 47 -10.23 -13.33 1.82
CA LEU A 47 -9.70 -12.23 1.00
C LEU A 47 -9.51 -10.92 1.77
N LEU A 48 -10.01 -10.84 3.01
CA LEU A 48 -9.97 -9.63 3.83
C LEU A 48 -8.99 -9.78 4.99
N SER A 49 -8.32 -8.70 5.37
CA SER A 49 -7.58 -8.68 6.63
C SER A 49 -8.56 -8.56 7.82
N PRO A 50 -8.18 -8.98 9.04
CA PRO A 50 -9.04 -8.83 10.22
C PRO A 50 -9.50 -7.38 10.48
N GLY A 51 -8.68 -6.39 10.10
CA GLY A 51 -9.06 -4.98 10.15
C GLY A 51 -10.10 -4.59 9.10
N MET A 52 -10.00 -5.12 7.88
CA MET A 52 -11.03 -4.91 6.85
C MET A 52 -12.35 -5.59 7.24
N GLU A 53 -12.31 -6.82 7.77
CA GLU A 53 -13.49 -7.47 8.35
C GLU A 53 -14.15 -6.61 9.43
N TRP A 54 -13.36 -6.04 10.35
CA TRP A 54 -13.85 -5.17 11.41
C TRP A 54 -14.53 -3.93 10.84
N CYS A 55 -13.92 -3.24 9.88
CA CYS A 55 -14.52 -2.08 9.22
C CYS A 55 -15.86 -2.43 8.53
N VAL A 56 -15.94 -3.57 7.84
CA VAL A 56 -17.17 -4.01 7.17
C VAL A 56 -18.29 -4.30 8.18
N LYS A 57 -17.97 -4.94 9.32
CA LYS A 57 -18.91 -5.17 10.43
C LYS A 57 -19.40 -3.87 11.08
N HIS A 58 -18.65 -2.77 10.96
CA HIS A 58 -19.01 -1.45 11.47
C HIS A 58 -19.49 -0.48 10.38
N GLY A 59 -19.99 -1.00 9.25
CA GLY A 59 -20.72 -0.22 8.26
C GLY A 59 -19.90 0.34 7.10
N TRP A 60 -18.67 -0.13 6.87
CA TRP A 60 -17.88 0.19 5.66
C TRP A 60 -18.09 -0.87 4.57
N PRO A 61 -19.00 -0.68 3.60
CA PRO A 61 -19.21 -1.66 2.54
C PRO A 61 -18.06 -1.66 1.52
N ILE A 62 -17.62 -2.86 1.11
CA ILE A 62 -16.64 -3.02 0.03
C ILE A 62 -17.39 -3.33 -1.27
N THR A 63 -17.22 -2.48 -2.29
CA THR A 63 -17.68 -2.76 -3.65
C THR A 63 -16.57 -3.46 -4.42
N ILE A 64 -16.86 -4.67 -4.91
CA ILE A 64 -15.93 -5.47 -5.70
C ILE A 64 -15.94 -4.96 -7.15
N VAL A 65 -14.76 -4.80 -7.73
CA VAL A 65 -14.55 -4.27 -9.09
C VAL A 65 -13.60 -5.17 -9.86
N GLU A 66 -13.55 -5.01 -11.18
CA GLU A 66 -12.58 -5.73 -12.02
C GLU A 66 -11.14 -5.39 -11.63
N SER A 67 -10.29 -6.42 -11.55
CA SER A 67 -8.87 -6.32 -11.17
C SER A 67 -8.02 -5.62 -12.22
N LYS A 68 -8.08 -4.28 -12.24
CA LYS A 68 -7.20 -3.46 -13.06
C LYS A 68 -5.75 -3.49 -12.57
N ARG A 69 -4.80 -3.54 -13.50
CA ARG A 69 -3.37 -3.37 -13.21
C ARG A 69 -3.11 -1.93 -12.74
N VAL A 70 -2.36 -1.79 -11.64
CA VAL A 70 -1.81 -0.50 -11.22
C VAL A 70 -0.39 -0.40 -11.79
N ASP A 71 -0.24 0.36 -12.87
CA ASP A 71 1.07 0.57 -13.52
C ASP A 71 1.86 1.71 -12.88
N THR A 72 3.19 1.56 -12.89
CA THR A 72 4.13 2.59 -12.44
C THR A 72 4.00 3.87 -13.27
N PRO A 73 4.10 5.07 -12.67
CA PRO A 73 4.07 6.34 -13.40
C PRO A 73 5.04 6.37 -14.59
N LYS A 74 4.57 6.85 -15.75
CA LYS A 74 5.32 6.79 -17.02
C LYS A 74 6.77 7.31 -16.89
N ALA A 75 6.94 8.51 -16.33
CA ALA A 75 8.27 9.13 -16.18
C ALA A 75 9.21 8.33 -15.26
N TYR A 76 8.67 7.65 -14.24
CA TYR A 76 9.46 6.78 -13.36
C TYR A 76 9.92 5.51 -14.09
N LYS A 77 9.05 4.93 -14.93
CA LYS A 77 9.42 3.82 -15.82
C LYS A 77 10.50 4.23 -16.81
N GLU A 78 10.31 5.34 -17.54
CA GLU A 78 11.27 5.85 -18.53
C GLU A 78 12.63 6.20 -17.88
N ALA A 79 12.63 6.77 -16.66
CA ALA A 79 13.86 7.01 -15.90
C ALA A 79 14.53 5.70 -15.46
N THR A 80 13.77 4.71 -15.02
CA THR A 80 14.28 3.37 -14.65
C THR A 80 14.95 2.70 -15.85
N GLU A 81 14.28 2.68 -17.00
CA GLU A 81 14.79 2.11 -18.25
C GLU A 81 16.07 2.82 -18.73
N LYS A 82 16.16 4.15 -18.51
CA LYS A 82 17.32 4.96 -18.91
C LYS A 82 18.52 4.87 -17.96
N TYR A 83 18.29 4.79 -16.64
CA TYR A 83 19.35 4.99 -15.64
C TYR A 83 19.68 3.78 -14.78
N ALA A 84 18.80 2.78 -14.62
CA ALA A 84 19.07 1.66 -13.70
C ALA A 84 20.33 0.85 -14.07
N GLY A 85 20.65 0.73 -15.37
CA GLY A 85 21.80 -0.04 -15.85
C GLY A 85 23.19 0.46 -15.44
N GLN A 86 23.31 1.71 -14.97
CA GLN A 86 24.57 2.25 -14.44
C GLN A 86 24.66 2.20 -12.90
N VAL A 87 23.54 1.95 -12.21
CA VAL A 87 23.48 1.98 -10.74
C VAL A 87 24.24 0.79 -10.16
N LYS A 88 25.12 1.08 -9.21
CA LYS A 88 25.80 0.07 -8.41
C LYS A 88 25.50 0.29 -6.93
N LEU A 89 25.59 -0.79 -6.17
CA LEU A 89 25.59 -0.75 -4.72
C LEU A 89 27.04 -0.75 -4.24
N ALA A 90 27.36 0.05 -3.23
CA ALA A 90 28.67 -0.01 -2.57
C ALA A 90 28.87 -1.36 -1.86
N ALA A 91 30.13 -1.72 -1.57
CA ALA A 91 30.48 -3.03 -1.02
C ALA A 91 29.89 -3.31 0.38
N ASP A 92 29.63 -2.24 1.14
CA ASP A 92 28.97 -2.25 2.45
C ASP A 92 27.44 -2.42 2.38
N GLY A 93 26.82 -2.22 1.21
CA GLY A 93 25.37 -2.17 1.03
C GLY A 93 24.69 -0.84 1.42
N LEU A 94 25.47 0.16 1.84
CA LEU A 94 24.98 1.38 2.51
C LEU A 94 24.94 2.63 1.62
N SER A 95 25.39 2.57 0.36
CA SER A 95 25.26 3.69 -0.57
C SER A 95 25.04 3.25 -2.03
N LEU A 96 24.25 4.04 -2.77
CA LEU A 96 24.07 3.91 -4.21
C LEU A 96 25.13 4.72 -4.97
N GLN A 97 25.71 4.11 -5.99
CA GLN A 97 26.68 4.72 -6.91
C GLN A 97 26.04 4.91 -8.28
N ASN A 98 26.27 6.06 -8.91
CA ASN A 98 25.71 6.45 -10.21
C ASN A 98 24.16 6.45 -10.28
N TYR A 99 23.47 6.53 -9.14
CA TYR A 99 22.03 6.77 -9.14
C TYR A 99 21.69 8.14 -9.75
N VAL A 100 20.56 8.23 -10.45
CA VAL A 100 20.08 9.48 -11.08
C VAL A 100 18.59 9.66 -10.84
N ALA A 101 17.76 8.73 -11.33
CA ALA A 101 16.31 8.70 -11.12
C ALA A 101 15.72 7.32 -11.46
N GLY A 102 14.49 7.04 -11.01
CA GLY A 102 13.80 5.76 -11.21
C GLY A 102 14.10 4.73 -10.11
N LEU A 103 13.75 3.46 -10.37
CA LEU A 103 13.99 2.32 -9.49
C LEU A 103 15.47 1.88 -9.58
N PRO A 104 16.25 1.82 -8.48
CA PRO A 104 17.68 1.52 -8.51
C PRO A 104 18.03 0.16 -9.15
N PHE A 105 17.30 -0.91 -8.81
CA PHE A 105 17.61 -2.27 -9.21
C PHE A 105 16.35 -3.02 -9.69
N PRO A 106 15.82 -2.75 -10.89
CA PRO A 106 14.52 -3.27 -11.34
C PRO A 106 14.46 -4.79 -11.50
N ASN A 107 15.60 -5.45 -11.74
CA ASN A 107 15.72 -6.91 -11.84
C ASN A 107 16.92 -7.38 -11.00
N PRO A 108 16.80 -7.46 -9.66
CA PRO A 108 17.90 -7.92 -8.81
C PRO A 108 17.99 -9.46 -8.83
N ASP A 109 19.18 -10.02 -9.05
CA ASP A 109 19.39 -11.48 -9.07
C ASP A 109 19.25 -12.07 -7.64
N PRO A 110 18.34 -13.03 -7.39
CA PRO A 110 18.22 -13.71 -6.10
C PRO A 110 19.49 -14.43 -5.61
N LYS A 111 20.50 -14.63 -6.48
CA LYS A 111 21.80 -15.21 -6.13
C LYS A 111 22.85 -14.18 -5.72
N ASP A 112 22.56 -12.88 -5.87
CA ASP A 112 23.44 -11.80 -5.48
C ASP A 112 23.56 -11.76 -3.93
N PRO A 113 24.77 -11.79 -3.33
CA PRO A 113 24.92 -11.69 -1.88
C PRO A 113 24.38 -10.38 -1.30
N GLN A 114 24.20 -9.34 -2.11
CA GLN A 114 23.56 -8.08 -1.74
C GLN A 114 22.08 -7.98 -2.16
N PHE A 115 21.43 -9.06 -2.61
CA PHE A 115 20.03 -9.05 -3.06
C PHE A 115 19.07 -8.37 -2.07
N ALA A 116 19.17 -8.70 -0.78
CA ALA A 116 18.32 -8.11 0.26
C ALA A 116 18.50 -6.58 0.37
N HIS A 117 19.75 -6.09 0.30
CA HIS A 117 20.02 -4.65 0.27
C HIS A 117 19.41 -4.00 -0.97
N LYS A 118 19.54 -4.62 -2.16
CA LYS A 118 18.94 -4.11 -3.40
C LYS A 118 17.41 -4.03 -3.33
N VAL A 119 16.76 -4.98 -2.65
CA VAL A 119 15.32 -4.93 -2.37
C VAL A 119 14.96 -3.79 -1.40
N MET A 120 15.78 -3.53 -0.36
CA MET A 120 15.54 -2.40 0.55
C MET A 120 15.76 -1.03 -0.13
N TRP A 121 16.78 -0.89 -0.97
CA TRP A 121 16.98 0.33 -1.78
C TRP A 121 15.84 0.56 -2.76
N ASN A 122 15.29 -0.50 -3.38
CA ASN A 122 14.09 -0.43 -4.20
C ASN A 122 12.84 0.02 -3.41
N TYR A 123 12.76 -0.29 -2.12
CA TYR A 123 11.66 0.13 -1.24
C TYR A 123 11.76 1.63 -0.88
N ASP A 124 12.92 2.12 -0.42
CA ASP A 124 13.12 3.56 -0.10
C ASP A 124 13.01 4.46 -1.34
N TYR A 125 13.30 3.92 -2.54
CA TYR A 125 13.21 4.62 -3.84
C TYR A 125 11.97 4.23 -4.65
N HIS A 126 10.91 3.75 -4.00
CA HIS A 126 9.62 3.40 -4.62
C HIS A 126 8.95 4.57 -5.36
N PHE A 127 8.02 4.27 -6.27
CA PHE A 127 7.35 5.29 -7.08
C PHE A 127 6.30 6.16 -6.33
N LEU A 128 5.97 5.85 -5.07
CA LEU A 128 4.92 6.53 -4.30
C LEU A 128 5.25 8.01 -4.03
N THR A 129 6.52 8.32 -3.73
CA THR A 129 7.02 9.70 -3.60
C THR A 129 8.38 9.82 -4.30
N THR A 130 8.38 10.32 -5.53
CA THR A 130 9.57 10.43 -6.41
C THR A 130 10.06 11.87 -6.58
N ASP A 131 9.21 12.83 -6.24
CA ASP A 131 9.42 14.26 -6.38
C ASP A 131 8.62 14.97 -5.29
N ASP A 132 8.67 16.31 -5.29
CA ASP A 132 8.17 17.16 -4.21
C ASP A 132 6.68 16.88 -3.85
N VAL A 133 6.38 16.75 -2.55
CA VAL A 133 5.05 16.49 -1.98
C VAL A 133 4.51 17.74 -1.31
N ASP A 134 3.26 18.08 -1.62
CA ASP A 134 2.48 19.17 -1.02
C ASP A 134 1.12 18.60 -0.58
N LEU A 135 0.81 18.68 0.73
CA LEU A 135 -0.45 18.20 1.31
C LEU A 135 -0.95 19.18 2.38
N ARG A 136 -2.22 19.59 2.27
CA ARG A 136 -2.86 20.60 3.11
C ARG A 136 -3.88 20.00 4.07
N ASN A 137 -4.10 20.69 5.19
CA ASN A 137 -5.08 20.34 6.23
C ASN A 137 -4.88 18.89 6.69
N PHE A 138 -3.66 18.59 7.16
CA PHE A 138 -3.32 17.28 7.69
C PHE A 138 -4.01 17.10 9.04
N ASP A 139 -5.04 16.27 9.04
CA ASP A 139 -5.86 15.89 10.18
C ASP A 139 -5.24 14.69 10.90
N ALA A 140 -5.12 14.75 12.23
CA ALA A 140 -4.51 13.71 13.04
C ALA A 140 -5.13 13.62 14.44
N ASP A 141 -6.01 12.64 14.64
CA ASP A 141 -6.50 12.25 15.96
C ASP A 141 -5.51 11.36 16.71
N THR A 142 -5.41 11.56 18.02
CA THR A 142 -4.63 10.72 18.93
C THR A 142 -5.48 10.29 20.13
N GLY A 143 -5.21 9.09 20.65
CA GLY A 143 -5.83 8.55 21.86
C GLY A 143 -5.90 7.01 21.87
N ALA A 144 -6.54 6.45 22.89
CA ALA A 144 -6.64 5.01 23.08
C ALA A 144 -7.60 4.31 22.09
N ILE A 145 -7.12 3.23 21.48
CA ILE A 145 -7.98 2.20 20.87
C ILE A 145 -8.40 1.26 22.00
N ALA A 146 -9.68 1.25 22.34
CA ALA A 146 -10.22 0.37 23.39
C ALA A 146 -10.30 -1.09 22.92
N ASP A 147 -10.14 -2.04 23.84
CA ASP A 147 -10.40 -3.45 23.53
C ASP A 147 -11.87 -3.62 23.09
N HIS A 148 -12.06 -4.19 21.91
CA HIS A 148 -13.34 -4.27 21.21
C HIS A 148 -14.14 -2.96 21.04
N GLY A 149 -13.49 -1.78 21.07
CA GLY A 149 -14.12 -0.47 20.89
C GLY A 149 -13.54 0.38 19.75
N PRO A 150 -14.18 1.53 19.42
CA PRO A 150 -13.61 2.50 18.48
C PRO A 150 -12.39 3.22 19.08
N LEU A 151 -11.65 3.96 18.24
CA LEU A 151 -10.67 4.96 18.72
C LEU A 151 -11.40 5.99 19.59
N THR A 152 -10.93 6.15 20.82
CA THR A 152 -11.33 7.27 21.69
C THR A 152 -10.38 8.44 21.41
N VAL A 153 -10.87 9.50 20.78
CA VAL A 153 -10.08 10.69 20.50
C VAL A 153 -9.83 11.46 21.80
N GLU A 154 -8.59 11.42 22.28
CA GLU A 154 -8.13 12.19 23.43
C GLU A 154 -7.69 13.59 23.02
N ARG A 155 -7.08 13.72 21.82
CA ARG A 155 -6.59 14.98 21.29
C ARG A 155 -6.56 14.98 19.76
N HIS A 156 -7.39 15.84 19.18
CA HIS A 156 -7.40 16.18 17.76
C HIS A 156 -6.28 17.16 17.43
N PHE A 157 -5.67 17.03 16.25
CA PHE A 157 -4.72 17.98 15.71
C PHE A 157 -5.06 18.31 14.25
N LEU A 158 -4.99 19.61 13.91
CA LEU A 158 -5.05 20.08 12.54
C LEU A 158 -3.75 20.82 12.20
N LEU A 159 -3.02 20.35 11.20
CA LEU A 159 -1.73 20.91 10.77
C LEU A 159 -1.87 21.43 9.33
N ASP A 160 -1.55 22.71 9.11
CA ASP A 160 -1.83 23.40 7.83
C ASP A 160 -1.15 22.71 6.64
N HIS A 161 0.16 22.45 6.74
CA HIS A 161 0.95 22.06 5.59
C HIS A 161 1.99 20.98 5.91
N PHE A 162 1.81 19.80 5.32
CA PHE A 162 2.90 18.86 5.09
C PHE A 162 3.59 19.16 3.76
N ARG A 163 4.90 19.42 3.80
CA ARG A 163 5.76 19.57 2.62
C ARG A 163 6.91 18.60 2.69
N ARG A 164 7.26 17.98 1.57
CA ARG A 164 8.54 17.27 1.40
C ARG A 164 9.17 17.65 0.06
N LEU A 165 10.31 18.32 0.12
CA LEU A 165 11.18 18.62 -1.01
C LEU A 165 12.17 17.46 -1.20
N PHE A 166 12.28 16.92 -2.42
CA PHE A 166 13.35 15.98 -2.76
C PHE A 166 14.49 16.72 -3.47
N TRP A 167 15.72 16.25 -3.28
CA TRP A 167 16.92 16.90 -3.85
C TRP A 167 17.50 16.13 -5.04
N ASN A 168 17.29 14.81 -5.10
CA ASN A 168 17.68 13.94 -6.20
C ASN A 168 16.55 12.97 -6.62
N GLY A 169 16.72 12.24 -7.71
CA GLY A 169 15.73 11.29 -8.21
C GLY A 169 14.52 11.92 -8.90
N ARG A 170 14.56 13.22 -9.19
CA ARG A 170 13.40 14.07 -9.49
C ARG A 170 12.94 13.94 -10.94
N LEU A 171 11.63 13.96 -11.16
CA LEU A 171 11.01 13.52 -12.42
C LEU A 171 10.04 14.53 -13.06
N TYR A 172 9.46 15.43 -12.26
CA TYR A 172 8.39 16.32 -12.70
C TYR A 172 8.77 17.79 -12.52
N VAL A 173 9.03 18.22 -11.29
CA VAL A 173 9.26 19.64 -10.94
C VAL A 173 10.74 19.97 -11.13
N ASP A 174 11.09 21.18 -11.60
CA ASP A 174 12.48 21.55 -11.87
C ASP A 174 13.25 22.07 -10.64
N PRO A 175 14.60 22.09 -10.68
CA PRO A 175 15.47 21.46 -11.69
C PRO A 175 15.54 19.93 -11.58
N LYS A 176 15.61 19.25 -12.73
CA LYS A 176 15.71 17.79 -12.86
C LYS A 176 17.06 17.36 -13.43
N PRO A 177 17.59 16.17 -13.07
CA PRO A 177 17.06 15.20 -12.10
C PRO A 177 17.42 15.54 -10.64
N GLU A 178 18.26 16.55 -10.41
CA GLU A 178 18.73 16.96 -9.09
C GLU A 178 18.69 18.49 -8.92
N LYS A 179 18.61 18.96 -7.67
CA LYS A 179 18.83 20.36 -7.27
C LYS A 179 20.28 20.54 -6.79
N PRO A 180 20.87 21.76 -6.85
CA PRO A 180 22.17 22.02 -6.22
C PRO A 180 22.15 21.70 -4.73
N ASN A 181 22.87 20.67 -4.30
CA ASN A 181 22.68 20.01 -3.00
C ASN A 181 23.97 20.03 -2.14
N PRO A 182 24.43 21.20 -1.65
CA PRO A 182 25.68 21.32 -0.91
C PRO A 182 25.66 20.60 0.46
N ASN A 183 24.47 20.26 0.97
CA ASN A 183 24.28 19.62 2.27
C ASN A 183 24.14 18.09 2.18
N GLY A 184 24.03 17.52 0.99
CA GLY A 184 23.87 16.06 0.80
C GLY A 184 22.50 15.52 1.27
N TYR A 185 21.44 16.32 1.20
CA TYR A 185 20.08 15.88 1.56
C TYR A 185 19.51 14.93 0.51
N ARG A 186 18.79 13.89 0.93
CA ARG A 186 17.86 13.09 0.09
C ARG A 186 16.51 13.79 0.01
N ALA A 187 15.99 14.20 1.16
CA ALA A 187 14.74 14.92 1.31
C ALA A 187 14.81 15.93 2.46
N GLN A 188 14.13 17.06 2.31
CA GLN A 188 13.87 18.03 3.37
C GLN A 188 12.36 18.14 3.54
N GLN A 189 11.85 18.10 4.77
CA GLN A 189 10.43 18.10 5.05
C GLN A 189 10.04 19.02 6.21
N GLY A 190 8.77 19.40 6.22
CA GLY A 190 8.16 20.12 7.32
C GLY A 190 6.67 19.79 7.44
N LEU A 191 6.18 19.85 8.67
CA LEU A 191 4.77 19.69 9.03
C LEU A 191 4.40 20.84 9.97
N TYR A 192 3.89 21.93 9.40
CA TYR A 192 3.69 23.20 10.12
C TYR A 192 2.75 24.17 9.38
N PRO A 193 2.24 25.21 10.07
CA PRO A 193 2.05 25.25 11.52
C PRO A 193 0.96 24.27 11.97
N ILE A 194 1.01 23.86 13.24
CA ILE A 194 -0.15 23.38 13.98
C ILE A 194 -1.16 24.54 14.05
N LEU A 195 -2.39 24.31 13.56
CA LEU A 195 -3.50 25.26 13.63
C LEU A 195 -4.36 25.04 14.88
N GLU A 196 -4.53 23.76 15.25
CA GLU A 196 -5.25 23.27 16.42
C GLU A 196 -4.50 22.05 17.01
N PRO A 197 -4.47 21.86 18.34
CA PRO A 197 -5.15 22.66 19.36
C PRO A 197 -4.41 23.98 19.71
N PHE A 198 -5.12 24.90 20.37
CA PHE A 198 -4.66 26.28 20.62
C PHE A 198 -3.38 26.40 21.45
N ASP A 199 -3.12 25.47 22.37
CA ASP A 199 -1.93 25.43 23.24
C ASP A 199 -0.66 25.01 22.50
N LEU A 200 -0.78 24.46 21.29
CA LEU A 200 0.32 24.14 20.38
C LEU A 200 0.27 24.97 19.08
N LYS A 201 -0.59 26.00 19.02
CA LYS A 201 -0.81 26.75 17.78
C LYS A 201 0.43 27.53 17.35
N GLY A 202 0.80 27.37 16.08
CA GLY A 202 2.00 27.94 15.48
C GLY A 202 3.23 27.02 15.54
N VAL A 203 3.21 25.97 16.36
CA VAL A 203 4.30 25.00 16.46
C VAL A 203 4.53 24.30 15.12
N GLY A 204 5.78 23.96 14.80
CA GLY A 204 6.15 23.33 13.54
C GLY A 204 7.29 22.32 13.66
N ALA A 205 7.09 21.14 13.08
CA ALA A 205 8.14 20.15 12.92
C ALA A 205 8.89 20.35 11.59
N LEU A 206 10.22 20.31 11.62
CA LEU A 206 11.10 20.31 10.45
C LEU A 206 12.06 19.12 10.53
N GLY A 207 12.45 18.54 9.39
CA GLY A 207 13.46 17.48 9.36
C GLY A 207 14.17 17.32 8.03
N ASN A 208 15.43 16.88 8.10
CA ASN A 208 16.30 16.65 6.94
C ASN A 208 16.78 15.20 6.93
N ARG A 209 16.52 14.49 5.82
CA ARG A 209 17.04 13.15 5.56
C ARG A 209 18.22 13.23 4.60
N TYR A 210 19.30 12.54 4.92
CA TYR A 210 20.54 12.59 4.14
C TYR A 210 20.61 11.50 3.06
N VAL A 211 21.49 11.69 2.06
CA VAL A 211 21.87 10.64 1.09
C VAL A 211 22.89 9.67 1.70
N ASP A 212 23.74 10.18 2.61
CA ASP A 212 24.67 9.38 3.39
C ASP A 212 23.92 8.64 4.52
N ALA A 213 23.85 7.31 4.40
CA ALA A 213 23.18 6.44 5.37
C ALA A 213 23.93 6.33 6.72
N ALA A 214 25.18 6.78 6.82
CA ALA A 214 25.88 6.87 8.10
C ALA A 214 25.43 8.09 8.93
N LYS A 215 24.82 9.11 8.28
CA LYS A 215 24.33 10.31 8.95
C LYS A 215 22.88 10.15 9.38
N GLN A 216 22.60 10.46 10.65
CA GLN A 216 21.23 10.48 11.18
C GLN A 216 20.42 11.64 10.59
N ASP A 217 19.11 11.46 10.48
CA ASP A 217 18.19 12.51 10.05
C ASP A 217 18.14 13.63 11.10
N ASP A 218 18.33 14.89 10.69
CA ASP A 218 18.11 16.02 11.59
C ASP A 218 16.61 16.21 11.81
N SER A 219 16.20 16.61 13.02
CA SER A 219 14.82 16.98 13.33
C SER A 219 14.77 18.12 14.34
N TRP A 220 13.83 19.04 14.13
CA TRP A 220 13.57 20.19 14.99
C TRP A 220 12.08 20.36 15.24
N LEU A 221 11.75 20.88 16.42
CA LEU A 221 10.42 21.35 16.79
C LEU A 221 10.58 22.80 17.29
N TYR A 222 9.76 23.70 16.76
CA TYR A 222 9.73 25.13 17.07
C TYR A 222 8.31 25.55 17.45
#